data_AF-A0A1C6F165-F1
#
_entry.id   AF-A0A1C6F165-F1
#
_cell.length_a   1.000
_cell.length_b   1.000
_cell.length_c   1.000
_cell.angle_alpha   90.00
_cell.angle_beta   90.00
_cell.angle_gamma   90.00
#
_symmetry.space_group_name_H-M   'P 1'
#
loop_
_entity.id
_entity.type
_entity.pdbx_description
1 polymer ?
#
loop_
_entity_poly.entity_id
_entity_poly.type
_entity_poly.pdbx_seq_one_letter_code
_entity_poly.pdbx_strand_id
1 'polypeptide(L)' 'MEKGVILKVISIVFTLITILAIACAITGSGSGFLDLSNIARAVCIGVAVICGILAFVTWKCSKSKA' A
#
# COMPACT_ATOMS: atom_id res chain seq x y z
N MET A 1 -11.73 -5.99 -18.61
CA MET A 1 -10.40 -6.29 -18.03
C MET A 1 -10.54 -7.49 -17.14
N GLU A 2 -9.88 -8.58 -17.52
CA GLU A 2 -9.95 -9.86 -16.80
C GLU A 2 -9.53 -9.66 -15.35
N LYS A 3 -10.32 -10.24 -14.44
CA LYS A 3 -10.13 -10.17 -12.97
C LYS A 3 -8.68 -10.53 -12.55
N GLY A 4 -7.98 -11.31 -13.37
CA GLY A 4 -6.58 -11.69 -13.19
C GLY A 4 -5.59 -10.52 -13.18
N VAL A 5 -5.80 -9.47 -13.99
CA VAL A 5 -4.86 -8.32 -14.03
C VAL A 5 -4.98 -7.49 -12.74
N ILE A 6 -6.21 -7.30 -12.25
CA ILE A 6 -6.47 -6.54 -11.01
C ILE A 6 -5.84 -7.26 -9.81
N LEU A 7 -6.03 -8.58 -9.71
CA LEU A 7 -5.42 -9.41 -8.66
C LEU A 7 -3.89 -9.36 -8.72
N LYS A 8 -3.31 -9.35 -9.93
CA LYS A 8 -1.86 -9.25 -10.12
C LYS A 8 -1.31 -7.91 -9.63
N VAL A 9 -2.01 -6.81 -9.91
CA VAL A 9 -1.63 -5.47 -9.41
C VAL A 9 -1.73 -5.42 -7.89
N ILE A 10 -2.82 -5.93 -7.29
CA ILE A 10 -2.97 -5.98 -5.83
C ILE A 10 -1.85 -6.79 -5.19
N SER A 11 -1.51 -7.94 -5.76
CA SER A 11 -0.43 -8.79 -5.25
C SER A 11 0.93 -8.09 -5.26
N ILE A 12 1.28 -7.40 -6.35
CA ILE A 12 2.55 -6.65 -6.46
C ILE A 12 2.60 -5.54 -5.41
N VAL A 13 1.51 -4.79 -5.28
CA VAL A 13 1.40 -3.70 -4.29
C VAL A 13 1.55 -4.24 -2.87
N PHE A 14 0.90 -5.36 -2.55
CA PHE A 14 1.00 -5.99 -1.23
C PHE A 14 2.43 -6.43 -0.92
N THR A 15 3.14 -7.01 -1.88
CA THR A 15 4.56 -7.38 -1.73
C THR A 15 5.45 -6.16 -1.45
N LEU A 16 5.22 -5.02 -2.13
CA LEU A 16 5.98 -3.79 -1.89
C LEU A 16 5.76 -3.24 -0.47
N ILE A 17 4.53 -3.31 0.06
CA ILE A 17 4.25 -2.94 1.47
C ILE A 17 5.03 -3.84 2.42
N THR A 18 5.02 -5.16 2.18
CA THR A 18 5.71 -6.12 3.04
C THR A 18 7.21 -5.84 3.08
N ILE A 19 7.82 -5.57 1.93
CA ILE A 19 9.25 -5.20 1.84
C ILE A 19 9.53 -3.91 2.61
N LEU A 20 8.68 -2.89 2.44
CA LEU A 20 8.82 -1.61 3.16
C LEU A 20 8.68 -1.78 4.68
N ALA A 21 7.73 -2.61 5.14
CA ALA A 21 7.52 -2.91 6.56
C ALA A 21 8.72 -3.65 7.16
N ILE A 22 9.28 -4.63 6.44
CA ILE A 22 10.49 -5.36 6.86
C ILE A 22 11.68 -4.39 6.93
N ALA A 23 11.86 -3.53 5.92
CA ALA A 23 12.92 -2.53 5.91
C ALA A 23 12.78 -1.53 7.08
N CYS A 24 11.56 -1.08 7.38
CA CYS A 24 11.27 -0.23 8.54
C CYS A 24 11.53 -0.96 9.87
N ALA A 25 11.22 -2.26 9.97
CA ALA A 25 11.49 -3.05 11.16
C ALA A 25 13.00 -3.23 11.42
N ILE A 26 13.78 -3.45 10.35
CA ILE A 26 15.23 -3.59 10.42
C ILE A 26 15.89 -2.24 10.71
N THR A 27 15.47 -1.17 10.02
CA THR A 27 16.05 0.19 10.15
C THR A 27 15.66 0.84 11.48
N GLY A 28 14.43 0.62 11.95
CA GLY A 28 13.92 1.15 13.21
C GLY A 28 14.60 0.57 14.46
N SER A 29 15.37 -0.52 14.33
CA SER A 29 16.17 -1.05 15.43
C SER A 29 17.46 -0.24 15.70
N GLY A 30 17.81 0.72 14.85
CA GLY A 30 19.05 1.52 14.96
C GLY A 30 18.90 3.01 15.28
N SER A 31 17.70 3.60 15.21
CA SER A 31 17.51 5.07 15.31
C SER A 31 16.36 5.46 16.23
N GLY A 32 16.59 6.50 17.05
CA GLY A 32 15.70 6.95 18.11
C GLY A 32 14.31 7.44 17.65
N PHE A 33 13.42 7.66 18.61
CA PHE A 33 11.99 8.03 18.53
C PHE A 33 11.51 8.95 17.37
N LEU A 34 12.39 9.81 16.83
CA LEU A 34 12.11 10.67 15.68
C LEU A 34 12.02 9.90 14.33
N ASP A 35 12.73 8.78 14.19
CA ASP A 35 12.69 7.94 12.97
C ASP A 35 11.36 7.16 12.88
N LEU A 36 10.81 6.76 14.04
CA LEU A 36 9.55 6.03 14.13
C LEU A 36 8.35 6.87 13.67
N SER A 37 8.31 8.16 14.01
CA SER A 37 7.24 9.06 13.53
C SER A 37 7.30 9.28 12.01
N ASN A 38 8.50 9.31 11.44
CA ASN A 38 8.68 9.45 9.99
C ASN A 38 8.31 8.15 9.25
N ILE A 39 8.71 6.99 9.80
CA ILE A 39 8.30 5.66 9.33
C ILE A 39 6.79 5.47 9.41
N ALA A 40 6.17 5.81 10.54
CA ALA A 40 4.73 5.72 10.70
C ALA A 40 4.01 6.60 9.67
N ARG A 41 4.53 7.80 9.39
CA ARG A 41 3.97 8.66 8.35
C ARG A 41 4.12 8.05 6.95
N ALA A 42 5.26 7.43 6.64
CA ALA A 42 5.49 6.74 5.36
C ALA A 42 4.53 5.55 5.18
N VAL A 43 4.32 4.75 6.23
CA VAL A 43 3.35 3.64 6.23
C VAL A 43 1.92 4.17 6.06
N CYS A 44 1.53 5.22 6.79
CA CYS A 44 0.21 5.84 6.67
C CYS A 44 -0.04 6.38 5.25
N ILE A 45 0.95 7.04 4.63
CA ILE A 45 0.84 7.51 3.24
C ILE A 45 0.70 6.33 2.28
N GLY A 46 1.49 5.27 2.47
CA GLY A 46 1.40 4.04 1.67
C GLY A 46 0.00 3.41 1.74
N VAL A 47 -0.57 3.28 2.94
CA VAL A 47 -1.93 2.78 3.14
C VAL A 47 -2.97 3.68 2.48
N ALA A 48 -2.85 5.01 2.62
CA ALA A 48 -3.80 5.95 2.04
C ALA A 48 -3.82 5.88 0.50
N VAL A 49 -2.65 5.78 -0.14
CA VAL A 49 -2.53 5.63 -1.60
C VAL A 49 -3.20 4.33 -2.07
N ILE A 50 -2.99 3.22 -1.36
CA ILE A 50 -3.58 1.92 -1.73
C ILE A 50 -5.10 1.95 -1.59
N CYS A 51 -5.60 2.54 -0.50
CA CYS A 51 -7.02 2.72 -0.28
C CYS A 51 -7.65 3.58 -1.38
N GLY A 52 -6.97 4.65 -1.81
CA GLY A 52 -7.39 5.48 -2.94
C GLY A 52 -7.44 4.74 -4.27
N ILE A 53 -6.44 3.90 -4.58
CA ILE A 53 -6.41 3.08 -5.80
C ILE A 53 -7.55 2.06 -5.79
N LEU A 54 -7.75 1.35 -4.66
CA LEU A 54 -8.85 0.40 -4.51
C LEU A 54 -10.22 1.08 -4.68
N ALA A 55 -10.41 2.25 -4.06
CA ALA A 55 -11.63 3.03 -4.21
C ALA A 55 -11.86 3.45 -5.67
N PHE A 56 -10.81 3.90 -6.37
CA PHE A 56 -10.89 4.29 -7.77
C PHE A 56 -11.20 3.12 -8.70
N VAL A 57 -10.55 1.96 -8.50
CA VAL A 57 -10.83 0.74 -9.25
C VAL A 57 -12.26 0.26 -8.98
N THR A 58 -12.70 0.28 -7.72
CA THR A 58 -14.07 -0.09 -7.34
C THR A 58 -15.09 0.84 -7.97
N TRP A 59 -14.83 2.15 -7.99
CA TRP A 59 -15.66 3.16 -8.65
C TRP A 59 -15.78 2.89 -10.15
N LYS A 60 -14.65 2.68 -10.84
CA LYS A 60 -14.63 2.33 -12.27
C LYS A 60 -15.37 1.02 -12.57
N CYS A 61 -15.21 -0.01 -11.74
CA CYS A 61 -15.94 -1.27 -11.87
C CYS A 61 -17.44 -1.13 -11.59
N SER A 62 -17.84 -0.27 -10.64
CA SER A 62 -19.24 0.00 -10.32
C SER A 62 -19.95 0.73 -11.47
N LYS A 63 -19.29 1.72 -12.09
CA LYS A 63 -19.80 2.42 -13.29
C LYS A 63 -19.93 1.53 -14.54
N SER A 64 -19.20 0.42 -14.62
CA SER A 64 -19.29 -0.55 -15.72
C SER A 64 -20.42 -1.57 -15.55
N LYS A 65 -21.15 -1.53 -14.44
CA LYS A 65 -22.31 -2.39 -14.16
C LYS A 65 -23.66 -1.67 -14.30
N ALA A 66 -23.66 -0.41 -14.74
CA ALA A 66 -24.86 0.36 -15.08
C ALA A 66 -25.03 0.41 -16.60
#